data_AF-A0A7S3GPQ3-F1
#
_entry.id   AF-A0A7S3GPQ3-F1
#
_cell.length_a   1.000
_cell.length_b   1.000
_cell.length_c   1.000
_cell.angle_alpha   90.00
_cell.angle_beta   90.00
_cell.angle_gamma   90.00
#
_symmetry.space_group_name_H-M   'P 1'
#
loop_
_entity.id
_entity.type
_entity.pdbx_description
1 polymer ?
#
loop_
_entity_poly.entity_id
_entity_poly.type
_entity_poly.pdbx_seq_one_letter_code
_entity_poly.pdbx_strand_id
1 'polypeptide(L)'
;GQLLVTKIVCQDLVNVEGWGGKNDPYVTLRLGSTEMKTEHIAEGGANVCFDCLNFSFDVDRAALDFEPLNVTVTDRNTMNSDVLIGEASSSVKFTALRVGEELQL
;
A
#
# COMPACT_ATOMS: atom_id res chain seq x y z
N GLY A 1 13.38 7.36 14.63
CA GLY A 1 12.59 6.16 15.02
C GLY A 1 12.29 5.36 13.77
N GLN A 2 11.56 4.27 13.89
CA GLN A 2 11.16 3.46 12.74
C GLN A 2 9.63 3.31 12.71
N LEU A 3 9.06 3.47 11.52
CA LEU A 3 7.68 3.12 11.20
C LEU A 3 7.69 1.74 10.55
N LEU A 4 7.18 0.74 11.26
CA LEU A 4 7.07 -0.62 10.76
C LEU A 4 5.66 -0.86 10.21
N VAL A 5 5.57 -1.34 8.97
CA VAL A 5 4.34 -1.81 8.35
C VAL A 5 4.40 -3.33 8.23
N THR A 6 3.54 -4.01 8.98
CA THR A 6 3.52 -5.48 9.08
C THR A 6 2.40 -6.13 8.28
N LYS A 7 1.36 -5.37 7.95
CA LYS A 7 0.17 -5.87 7.27
C LYS A 7 -0.50 -4.79 6.45
N ILE A 8 -0.98 -5.16 5.26
CA ILE A 8 -1.82 -4.33 4.41
C ILE A 8 -3.01 -5.18 3.96
N VAL A 9 -4.21 -4.64 4.09
CA VAL A 9 -5.45 -5.30 3.64
C VAL A 9 -6.13 -4.38 2.64
N CYS A 10 -6.41 -4.90 1.45
CA CYS A 10 -7.21 -4.23 0.44
C CYS A 10 -8.57 -4.91 0.38
N GLN A 11 -9.63 -4.12 0.36
CA GLN A 11 -11.01 -4.60 0.30
C GLN A 11 -11.72 -3.93 -0.87
N ASP A 12 -12.60 -4.69 -1.52
CA ASP A 12 -13.48 -4.21 -2.60
C ASP A 12 -12.74 -3.46 -3.73
N LEU A 13 -11.55 -3.93 -4.11
CA LEU A 13 -10.80 -3.36 -5.23
C LEU A 13 -11.62 -3.46 -6.52
N VAL A 14 -11.68 -2.36 -7.27
CA VAL A 14 -12.27 -2.33 -8.61
C VAL A 14 -11.47 -3.24 -9.53
N ASN A 15 -12.15 -4.09 -10.29
CA ASN A 15 -11.51 -4.91 -11.31
C ASN A 15 -11.11 -4.04 -12.50
N VAL A 16 -9.82 -4.03 -12.84
CA VAL A 16 -9.26 -3.24 -13.93
C VAL A 16 -8.79 -4.08 -15.12
N GLU A 17 -8.97 -5.41 -15.07
CA GLU A 17 -8.65 -6.29 -16.18
C GLU A 17 -9.66 -6.16 -17.34
N GLY A 18 -9.18 -5.72 -18.50
CA GLY A 18 -10.03 -5.36 -19.64
C GLY A 18 -10.68 -6.52 -20.39
N TRP A 19 -10.22 -7.76 -20.23
CA TRP A 19 -10.68 -8.94 -20.99
C TRP A 19 -11.31 -10.03 -20.10
N GLY A 20 -11.63 -9.67 -18.85
CA GLY A 20 -12.03 -10.61 -17.80
C GLY A 20 -10.82 -11.24 -17.10
N GLY A 21 -11.06 -11.81 -15.92
CA GLY A 21 -10.02 -12.28 -15.00
C GLY A 21 -10.09 -11.56 -13.65
N LYS A 22 -9.09 -11.76 -12.80
CA LYS A 22 -8.99 -11.13 -11.48
C LYS A 22 -7.71 -10.32 -11.42
N ASN A 23 -7.80 -9.17 -10.75
CA ASN A 23 -6.62 -8.36 -10.47
C ASN A 23 -5.48 -9.19 -9.85
N ASP A 24 -4.27 -8.81 -10.21
CA ASP A 24 -2.97 -9.21 -9.68
C ASP A 24 -2.37 -8.09 -8.80
N PRO A 25 -3.01 -7.73 -7.67
CA PRO A 25 -2.66 -6.51 -6.94
C PRO A 25 -1.28 -6.61 -6.27
N TYR A 26 -0.56 -5.49 -6.30
CA TYR A 26 0.54 -5.19 -5.40
C TYR A 26 0.38 -3.78 -4.82
N VAL A 27 1.07 -3.53 -3.71
CA VAL A 27 1.02 -2.23 -3.03
C VAL A 27 2.40 -1.59 -2.99
N THR A 28 2.45 -0.32 -3.36
CA THR A 28 3.63 0.54 -3.19
C THR A 28 3.36 1.51 -2.04
N LEU A 29 4.27 1.56 -1.08
CA LEU A 29 4.31 2.53 0.01
C LEU A 29 5.44 3.52 -0.23
N ARG A 30 5.16 4.81 -0.10
CA ARG A 30 6.17 5.86 -0.24
C ARG A 30 6.08 6.88 0.87
N LEU A 31 7.22 7.14 1.52
CA LEU A 31 7.39 8.19 2.52
C LEU A 31 8.63 9.01 2.16
N GLY A 32 8.43 10.28 1.78
CA GLY A 32 9.49 11.13 1.24
C GLY A 32 10.15 10.50 -0.01
N SER A 33 11.46 10.27 0.07
CA SER A 33 12.25 9.62 -0.99
C SER A 33 12.30 8.09 -0.89
N THR A 34 11.80 7.50 0.18
CA THR A 34 11.87 6.05 0.40
C THR A 34 10.62 5.38 -0.14
N GLU A 35 10.81 4.33 -0.93
CA GLU A 35 9.74 3.53 -1.53
C GLU A 35 9.92 2.05 -1.18
N MET A 36 8.84 1.37 -0.85
CA MET A 36 8.79 -0.07 -0.63
C MET A 36 7.59 -0.65 -1.36
N LYS A 37 7.76 -1.82 -1.98
CA LYS A 37 6.72 -2.46 -2.79
C LYS A 37 6.57 -3.92 -2.39
N THR A 38 5.32 -4.38 -2.29
CA THR A 38 5.01 -5.79 -2.08
C THR A 38 5.21 -6.59 -3.37
N GLU A 39 5.38 -7.91 -3.23
CA GLU A 39 5.09 -8.80 -4.34
C GLU A 39 3.59 -8.72 -4.70
N HIS A 40 3.27 -8.94 -5.96
CA HIS A 40 1.87 -9.10 -6.40
C HIS A 40 1.29 -10.44 -5.93
N ILE A 41 -0.03 -10.45 -5.72
CA ILE A 41 -0.80 -11.69 -5.50
C ILE A 41 -1.52 -12.03 -6.80
N ALA A 42 -1.05 -13.07 -7.49
CA ALA A 42 -1.66 -13.54 -8.73
C ALA A 42 -3.12 -13.99 -8.49
N GLU A 43 -4.03 -13.56 -9.35
CA GLU A 43 -5.48 -13.81 -9.32
C GLU A 43 -6.10 -13.44 -7.95
N GLY A 44 -5.54 -12.43 -7.28
CA GLY A 44 -5.94 -11.96 -5.95
C GLY A 44 -7.35 -11.35 -5.92
N GLY A 45 -7.77 -10.74 -7.04
CA GLY A 45 -9.11 -10.18 -7.20
C GLY A 45 -9.37 -8.96 -6.32
N ALA A 46 -10.58 -8.88 -5.77
CA ALA A 46 -11.06 -7.67 -5.09
C ALA A 46 -10.57 -7.52 -3.64
N ASN A 47 -10.23 -8.63 -2.97
CA ASN A 47 -9.93 -8.65 -1.53
C ASN A 47 -8.62 -9.38 -1.28
N VAL A 48 -7.59 -8.66 -0.87
CA VAL A 48 -6.24 -9.21 -0.69
C VAL A 48 -5.62 -8.79 0.63
N CYS A 49 -4.80 -9.67 1.18
CA CYS A 49 -4.11 -9.46 2.45
C CYS A 49 -2.61 -9.74 2.26
N PHE A 50 -1.81 -8.71 2.41
CA PHE A 50 -0.34 -8.78 2.46
C PHE A 50 0.05 -8.81 3.95
N ASP A 51 0.27 -10.01 4.49
CA ASP A 51 0.63 -10.20 5.89
C ASP A 51 2.13 -10.52 6.05
N CYS A 52 2.63 -10.50 7.28
CA CYS A 52 4.04 -10.77 7.63
C CYS A 52 5.04 -9.86 6.90
N LEU A 53 4.65 -8.62 6.60
CA LEU A 53 5.54 -7.63 6.02
C LEU A 53 6.57 -7.16 7.06
N ASN A 54 7.73 -6.72 6.57
CA ASN A 54 8.81 -6.16 7.38
C ASN A 54 9.28 -4.80 6.84
N PHE A 55 8.36 -4.04 6.26
CA PHE A 55 8.65 -2.73 5.67
C PHE A 55 8.91 -1.71 6.78
N SER A 56 10.10 -1.12 6.78
CA SER A 56 10.56 -0.23 7.84
C SER A 56 11.06 1.09 7.28
N PHE A 57 10.32 2.16 7.54
CA PHE A 57 10.75 3.51 7.18
C PHE A 57 11.47 4.16 8.35
N ASP A 58 12.65 4.71 8.09
CA ASP A 58 13.30 5.60 9.06
C ASP A 58 12.53 6.92 9.10
N VAL A 59 12.08 7.29 10.29
CA VAL A 59 11.28 8.49 10.52
C VAL A 59 11.92 9.37 11.57
N ASP A 60 12.05 10.65 11.23
CA ASP A 60 12.44 11.70 12.16
C ASP A 60 11.24 12.64 12.43
N ARG A 61 11.48 13.71 13.17
CA ARG A 61 10.42 14.68 13.50
C ARG A 61 9.88 15.41 12.26
N ALA A 62 10.74 15.68 11.28
CA ALA A 62 10.31 16.33 10.05
C ALA A 62 9.40 15.40 9.24
N ALA A 63 9.76 14.11 9.12
CA ALA A 63 8.93 13.11 8.46
C ALA A 63 7.55 12.98 9.13
N LEU A 64 7.48 13.00 10.46
CA LEU A 64 6.20 12.94 11.18
C LEU A 64 5.30 14.16 10.90
N ASP A 65 5.88 15.36 10.86
CA ASP A 65 5.12 16.60 10.76
C ASP A 65 4.78 16.97 9.30
N PHE A 66 5.59 16.56 8.32
CA PHE A 66 5.50 17.09 6.95
C PHE A 66 5.42 16.04 5.84
N GLU A 67 5.83 14.79 6.07
CA GLU A 67 5.84 13.77 5.01
C GLU A 67 4.60 12.88 5.09
N PRO A 68 3.77 12.83 4.03
CA PRO A 68 2.66 11.88 3.98
C PRO A 68 3.19 10.48 3.63
N LEU A 69 2.62 9.46 4.27
CA LEU A 69 2.73 8.08 3.80
C LEU A 69 1.73 7.91 2.65
N ASN A 70 2.25 7.75 1.45
CA ASN A 70 1.46 7.47 0.25
C ASN A 70 1.34 5.96 0.06
N VAL A 71 0.15 5.52 -0.32
CA VAL A 71 -0.20 4.13 -0.58
C VAL A 71 -0.79 4.07 -1.98
N THR A 72 -0.23 3.22 -2.82
CA THR A 72 -0.70 3.00 -4.19
C THR A 72 -0.97 1.53 -4.40
N VAL A 73 -2.17 1.18 -4.87
CA VAL A 73 -2.56 -0.19 -5.21
C VAL A 73 -2.63 -0.30 -6.73
N THR A 74 -1.88 -1.25 -7.28
CA THR A 74 -1.71 -1.39 -8.72
C THR A 74 -1.94 -2.85 -9.12
N ASP A 75 -2.60 -3.03 -10.25
CA ASP A 75 -2.79 -4.30 -10.92
C ASP A 75 -1.59 -4.63 -11.82
N ARG A 76 -0.92 -5.76 -11.56
CA ARG A 76 0.21 -6.20 -12.39
C ARG A 76 -0.31 -6.75 -13.71
N ASN A 77 0.20 -6.23 -14.83
CA ASN A 77 -0.11 -6.77 -16.14
C ASN A 77 1.14 -7.39 -16.77
N THR A 78 1.02 -8.60 -17.33
CA THR A 78 2.15 -9.29 -17.98
C THR A 78 2.34 -8.89 -19.44
N MET A 79 1.27 -8.46 -20.13
CA MET A 79 1.27 -8.09 -21.55
C MET A 79 1.21 -6.58 -21.82
N ASN A 80 0.64 -5.80 -20.90
CA ASN A 80 0.50 -4.35 -20.99
C ASN A 80 1.20 -3.67 -19.80
N SER A 81 1.24 -2.33 -19.78
CA SER A 81 1.67 -1.60 -18.59
C SER A 81 0.73 -1.88 -17.40
N ASP A 82 1.30 -1.97 -16.21
CA ASP A 82 0.57 -2.08 -14.95
C ASP A 82 -0.49 -0.97 -14.82
N VAL A 83 -1.65 -1.30 -14.25
CA VAL A 83 -2.81 -0.41 -14.18
C VAL A 83 -3.07 0.02 -12.73
N LEU A 84 -3.11 1.33 -12.49
CA LEU A 84 -3.47 1.88 -11.19
C LEU A 84 -4.91 1.49 -10.83
N ILE A 85 -5.11 0.89 -9.65
CA ILE A 85 -6.43 0.63 -9.10
C ILE A 85 -6.87 1.80 -8.22
N GLY A 86 -5.98 2.27 -7.33
CA GLY A 86 -6.29 3.36 -6.42
C GLY A 86 -5.07 3.87 -5.64
N GLU A 87 -5.22 5.06 -5.07
CA GLU A 87 -4.20 5.73 -4.29
C GLU A 87 -4.81 6.44 -3.08
N ALA A 88 -4.05 6.48 -1.98
CA ALA A 88 -4.42 7.16 -0.75
C ALA A 88 -3.18 7.72 -0.05
N SER A 89 -3.36 8.69 0.84
CA SER A 89 -2.27 9.23 1.64
C SER A 89 -2.72 9.53 3.06
N SER A 90 -1.80 9.42 4.02
CA SER A 90 -2.06 9.73 5.42
C SER A 90 -0.85 10.37 6.10
N SER A 91 -1.12 11.22 7.09
CA SER A 91 -0.06 11.78 7.95
C SER A 91 0.50 10.68 8.85
N VAL A 92 1.82 10.52 8.85
CA VAL A 92 2.49 9.55 9.73
C VAL A 92 2.22 9.87 11.21
N LYS A 93 2.21 11.15 11.59
CA LYS A 93 1.88 11.57 12.96
C LYS A 93 0.48 11.18 13.38
N PHE A 94 -0.50 11.32 12.50
CA PHE A 94 -1.87 10.91 12.80
C PHE A 94 -1.96 9.39 13.01
N THR A 95 -1.32 8.60 12.15
CA THR A 95 -1.28 7.13 12.26
C THR A 95 -0.51 6.68 13.50
N ALA A 96 0.57 7.36 13.87
CA ALA A 96 1.38 7.05 15.05
C ALA A 96 0.64 7.29 16.39
N LEU A 97 -0.37 8.15 16.41
CA LEU A 97 -1.21 8.36 17.60
C LEU A 97 -2.25 7.24 17.79
N ARG A 98 -2.41 6.35 16.79
CA ARG A 98 -3.37 5.24 16.78
C ARG A 98 -2.68 3.87 16.79
N VAL A 99 -1.47 3.78 17.33
CA VAL A 99 -0.73 2.51 17.42
C VAL A 99 -1.55 1.48 18.20
N GLY A 100 -1.92 0.39 17.52
CA GLY A 100 -2.79 -0.67 18.05
C GLY A 100 -4.21 -0.69 17.47
N GLU A 101 -4.56 0.29 16.62
CA GLU A 101 -5.86 0.38 15.94
C GLU A 101 -5.71 0.21 14.41
N GLU A 102 -6.75 -0.33 13.76
CA GLU A 102 -6.82 -0.43 12.30
C GLU A 102 -7.23 0.92 11.70
N LEU A 103 -6.46 1.41 10.71
CA LEU A 103 -6.77 2.63 9.97
C LEU A 103 -7.27 2.28 8.57
N GLN A 104 -8.53 2.64 8.29
CA GLN A 104 -9.08 2.61 6.93
C GLN A 104 -8.76 3.95 6.25
N LEU A 105 -8.09 3.89 5.09
CA LEU A 105 -7.69 5.03 4.28
C LEU A 105 -8.62 5.20 3.08
#